data_AF-A0A927CTD6-F1
#
_entry.id   AF-A0A927CTD6-F1
#
_cell.length_a   1.000
_cell.length_b   1.000
_cell.length_c   1.000
_cell.angle_alpha   90.00
_cell.angle_beta   90.00
_cell.angle_gamma   90.00
#
_symmetry.space_group_name_H-M   'P 1'
#
loop_
_entity.id
_entity.type
_entity.pdbx_description
1 polymer ?
#
loop_
_entity_poly.entity_id
_entity_poly.type
_entity_poly.pdbx_seq_one_letter_code
_entity_poly.pdbx_strand_id
1 'polypeptide(L)' 'MSKKRIFKKSLAINLIQYGCNLVDIEKHREHKHLDIYVFQNNFLLQEALAHFG' A
#
# COMPACT_ATOMS: atom_id res chain seq x y z
N MET A 1 -0.83 -12.33 13.41
CA MET A 1 -1.51 -11.92 12.15
C MET A 1 -0.81 -10.70 11.57
N SER A 2 -0.31 -10.76 10.33
CA SER A 2 0.35 -9.62 9.69
C SER A 2 -0.66 -8.50 9.42
N LYS A 3 -0.43 -7.30 9.96
CA LYS A 3 -1.32 -6.15 9.76
C LYS A 3 -1.13 -5.62 8.34
N LYS A 4 -2.11 -5.86 7.46
CA LYS A 4 -2.18 -5.27 6.11
C LYS A 4 -2.63 -3.79 6.21
N ARG A 5 -2.05 -2.90 5.39
CA ARG A 5 -2.51 -1.50 5.22
C ARG A 5 -2.91 -1.27 3.77
N ILE A 6 -4.00 -0.52 3.58
CA ILE A 6 -4.66 -0.24 2.30
C ILE A 6 -4.37 1.20 1.89
N PHE A 7 -3.95 1.42 0.65
CA PHE A 7 -3.63 2.76 0.14
C PHE A 7 -4.30 3.07 -1.21
N LYS A 8 -4.55 4.36 -1.46
CA LYS A 8 -4.97 4.88 -2.77
C LYS A 8 -3.87 4.69 -3.81
N LYS A 9 -4.25 4.58 -5.09
CA LYS A 9 -3.34 4.33 -6.22
C LYS A 9 -2.16 5.30 -6.29
N SER A 10 -2.38 6.60 -6.09
CA SER A 10 -1.31 7.61 -6.14
C SER A 10 -0.24 7.39 -5.07
N LEU A 11 -0.66 7.18 -3.82
CA LEU A 11 0.26 6.87 -2.73
C LEU A 11 0.96 5.52 -2.93
N ALA A 12 0.23 4.50 -3.43
CA ALA A 12 0.82 3.21 -3.73
C ALA A 12 1.94 3.30 -4.78
N ILE A 13 1.80 4.14 -5.81
CA ILE A 13 2.86 4.38 -6.81
C ILE A 13 4.10 4.97 -6.13
N ASN A 14 3.95 5.98 -5.28
CA ASN A 14 5.08 6.57 -4.56
C ASN A 14 5.77 5.55 -3.64
N LEU A 15 4.99 4.73 -2.93
CA LEU A 15 5.52 3.67 -2.07
C LEU A 15 6.29 2.61 -2.87
N ILE A 16 5.79 2.21 -4.04
CA ILE A 16 6.50 1.27 -4.93
C ILE A 16 7.82 1.88 -5.44
N GLN A 17 7.79 3.15 -5.86
CA GLN A 17 8.99 3.86 -6.32
C GLN A 17 10.03 4.02 -5.21
N TYR A 18 9.58 4.17 -3.97
CA TYR A 18 10.45 4.22 -2.79
C TYR A 18 11.03 2.84 -2.40
N GLY A 19 10.54 1.75 -3.00
CA GLY A 19 11.01 0.39 -2.73
C GLY A 19 10.22 -0.35 -1.65
N CYS A 20 9.04 0.15 -1.24
CA CYS A 20 8.16 -0.59 -0.33
C CYS A 20 7.66 -1.88 -0.98
N ASN A 21 7.65 -2.96 -0.19
CA ASN A 21 7.25 -4.28 -0.69
C ASN A 21 5.73 -4.40 -0.83
N LEU A 22 5.24 -4.41 -2.07
CA LEU A 22 3.84 -4.71 -2.39
C LEU A 22 3.61 -6.21 -2.29
N VAL A 23 2.70 -6.61 -1.41
CA VAL A 23 2.39 -8.02 -1.12
C VAL A 23 1.22 -8.51 -1.95
N ASP A 24 0.23 -7.64 -2.19
CA ASP A 24 -1.00 -8.03 -2.89
C ASP A 24 -1.70 -6.82 -3.51
N ILE A 25 -2.56 -7.08 -4.50
CA ILE A 25 -3.51 -6.11 -5.06
C ILE A 25 -4.91 -6.74 -5.01
N GLU A 26 -5.74 -6.22 -4.12
CA GLU A 26 -7.10 -6.70 -3.92
C GLU A 26 -8.12 -5.77 -4.62
N LYS A 27 -9.31 -6.27 -4.96
CA LYS A 27 -10.41 -5.42 -5.45
C LYS A 27 -11.25 -4.93 -4.27
N HIS A 28 -11.66 -3.66 -4.29
CA HIS A 28 -12.60 -3.16 -3.28
C HIS A 28 -13.92 -3.93 -3.35
N ARG A 29 -14.41 -4.41 -2.21
CA ARG A 29 -15.55 -5.33 -2.13
C ARG A 29 -16.84 -4.74 -2.73
N GLU A 30 -17.11 -3.47 -2.43
CA GLU A 30 -18.30 -2.75 -2.90
C GLU A 30 -18.08 -2.01 -4.22
N HIS A 31 -16.83 -1.68 -4.55
CA HIS A 31 -16.47 -0.86 -5.70
C HIS A 31 -15.42 -1.60 -6.52
N LYS A 32 -15.83 -2.65 -7.25
CA LYS A 32 -14.91 -3.55 -7.97
C LYS A 32 -13.99 -2.87 -9.00
N HIS A 33 -14.27 -1.61 -9.36
CA HIS A 33 -13.42 -0.79 -10.21
C HIS A 33 -12.21 -0.19 -9.48
N LEU A 34 -12.18 -0.22 -8.14
CA LEU A 34 -11.09 0.27 -7.31
C LEU A 34 -10.14 -0.86 -6.93
N ASP A 35 -8.86 -0.61 -7.16
CA ASP A 35 -7.76 -1.45 -6.70
C ASP A 35 -7.26 -1.01 -5.33
N ILE A 36 -7.04 -1.99 -4.45
CA ILE A 36 -6.51 -1.85 -3.11
C ILE A 36 -5.09 -2.41 -3.12
N TYR A 37 -4.10 -1.55 -2.88
CA TYR A 37 -2.70 -1.94 -2.84
C TYR A 37 -2.31 -2.29 -1.41
N VAL A 38 -1.83 -3.51 -1.20
CA VAL A 38 -1.47 -4.06 0.11
C VAL A 38 0.04 -4.17 0.21
N PHE A 39 0.63 -3.47 1.19
CA PHE A 39 2.08 -3.50 1.43
C PHE A 39 2.43 -4.30 2.68
N GLN A 40 3.64 -4.86 2.69
CA GLN A 40 4.22 -5.48 3.87
C GLN A 40 4.47 -4.41 4.91
N ASN A 41 3.90 -4.58 6.12
CA ASN A 41 4.18 -3.67 7.22
C ASN A 41 5.58 -3.93 7.77
N ASN A 42 6.53 -3.10 7.37
CA ASN A 42 7.92 -3.11 7.82
C ASN A 42 8.40 -1.68 8.13
N PHE A 43 9.63 -1.55 8.61
CA PHE A 43 10.23 -0.25 8.92
C PHE A 43 10.26 0.70 7.71
N LEU A 44 10.63 0.17 6.54
CA LEU A 44 10.66 0.93 5.29
C LEU A 44 9.30 1.53 4.93
N LEU A 45 8.21 0.78 5.08
CA LEU A 45 6.86 1.28 4.87
C LEU A 45 6.53 2.40 5.86
N GLN A 46 6.95 2.29 7.12
CA GLN A 46 6.70 3.35 8.10
C GLN A 46 7.47 4.63 7.79
N GLU A 47 8.73 4.53 7.37
CA GLU A 47 9.51 5.69 6.92
C GLU A 47 8.90 6.34 5.68
N ALA A 48 8.53 5.52 4.69
CA ALA A 48 7.90 6.01 3.47
C ALA A 48 6.57 6.72 3.77
N LEU A 49 5.78 6.20 4.71
CA LEU A 49 4.54 6.86 5.14
C LEU A 49 4.77 8.15 5.92
N ALA A 50 5.88 8.28 6.66
CA ALA A 50 6.24 9.55 7.28
C ALA A 50 6.70 10.60 6.25
N HIS A 51 7.18 10.15 5.08
CA HIS A 51 7.63 11.03 4.01
C HIS A 51 6.52 11.45 3.05
N PHE A 52 5.56 10.54 2.74
CA PHE A 52 4.51 10.75 1.74
C PHE A 52 3.08 10.88 2.31
N GLY A 53 2.87 10.56 3.58
CA GLY A 53 1.56 10.58 4.27
C GLY A 53 1.27 11.90 4.94
#